data_AF-A0A4P5T6Z9-F1
#
_entry.id   AF-A0A4P5T6Z9-F1
#
_cell.length_a   1.000
_cell.length_b   1.000
_cell.length_c   1.000
_cell.angle_alpha   90.00
_cell.angle_beta   90.00
_cell.angle_gamma   90.00
#
_symmetry.space_group_name_H-M   'P 1'
#
loop_
_entity.id
_entity.type
_entity.pdbx_description
1 polymer ?
#
loop_
_entity_poly.entity_id
_entity_poly.type
_entity_poly.pdbx_seq_one_letter_code
_entity_poly.pdbx_strand_id
1 'polypeptide(L)' 'MIRPQAKRQKEQKLFQESLDKNKDVVTSSGILGRISKIEDSIVTLEVSPKVYIRVTKNAISKELTENVNATIES' A
#
# COMPACT_ATOMS: atom_id res chain seq x y z
N MET A 1 14.37 12.77 20.66
CA MET A 1 13.50 12.48 19.50
C MET A 1 13.93 11.16 18.88
N ILE A 2 13.02 10.19 18.79
CA ILE A 2 13.30 8.79 18.45
C ILE A 2 13.58 8.66 16.94
N ARG A 3 14.87 8.62 16.57
CA ARG A 3 15.36 8.45 15.19
C ARG A 3 14.73 7.29 14.41
N PRO A 4 14.54 6.08 14.98
CA PRO A 4 13.97 4.96 14.20
C PRO A 4 12.50 5.18 13.81
N GLN A 5 11.71 5.86 14.66
CA GLN A 5 10.31 6.14 14.34
C GLN A 5 10.18 7.21 13.25
N ALA A 6 10.99 8.28 13.34
CA ALA A 6 11.01 9.33 12.32
C ALA A 6 11.45 8.79 10.94
N LYS A 7 12.43 7.87 10.90
CA LYS A 7 12.86 7.21 9.66
C LYS A 7 11.73 6.38 9.04
N ARG A 8 11.06 5.53 9.83
CA ARG A 8 9.92 4.72 9.36
C ARG A 8 8.78 5.58 8.81
N GLN A 9 8.44 6.68 9.47
CA GLN A 9 7.41 7.59 8.98
C GLN A 9 7.78 8.25 7.65
N LYS A 10 9.05 8.67 7.50
CA LYS A 10 9.54 9.25 6.24
C LYS A 10 9.48 8.24 5.10
N GLU A 11 9.92 7.01 5.34
CA GLU A 11 9.87 5.93 4.35
C GLU A 11 8.44 5.55 3.97
N GLN A 12 7.54 5.48 4.96
CA GLN A 12 6.12 5.23 4.72
C GLN A 12 5.49 6.32 3.85
N LYS A 13 5.85 7.59 4.09
CA LYS A 13 5.38 8.71 3.26
C LYS A 13 5.90 8.63 1.82
N LEU A 14 7.19 8.34 1.65
CA LEU A 14 7.80 8.15 0.33
C LEU A 14 7.16 6.96 -0.42
N PHE A 15 6.89 5.86 0.28
CA PHE A 15 6.21 4.71 -0.30
C PHE A 15 4.82 5.07 -0.79
N GLN A 16 4.05 5.80 0.01
CA GLN A 16 2.73 6.30 -0.41
C GLN A 16 2.86 7.16 -1.66
N GLU A 17 3.82 8.07 -1.72
CA GLU A 17 4.07 8.89 -2.92
C GLU A 17 4.45 8.05 -4.15
N SER A 18 5.14 6.92 -3.97
CA SER A 18 5.52 5.99 -5.05
C SER A 18 4.44 4.98 -5.49
N LEU A 19 3.22 5.09 -4.94
CA LEU A 19 2.12 4.21 -5.35
C LEU A 19 1.68 4.55 -6.77
N ASP A 20 1.57 3.51 -7.60
CA ASP A 20 1.16 3.60 -9.00
C ASP A 20 0.03 2.61 -9.30
N LYS A 21 -0.67 2.87 -10.40
CA LYS A 21 -1.66 1.92 -10.93
C LYS A 21 -0.99 0.58 -11.28
N ASN A 22 -1.76 -0.50 -11.20
CA ASN A 22 -1.34 -1.87 -11.46
C ASN A 22 -0.28 -2.45 -10.49
N LYS A 23 0.01 -1.78 -9.37
CA LYS A 23 0.81 -2.35 -8.29
C LYS A 23 -0.05 -3.17 -7.34
N ASP A 24 0.46 -4.33 -6.95
CA ASP A 24 -0.12 -5.17 -5.89
C ASP A 24 0.35 -4.65 -4.53
N VAL A 25 -0.60 -4.40 -3.64
CA VAL A 25 -0.36 -3.77 -2.34
C VAL A 25 -1.17 -4.43 -1.24
N VAL A 26 -0.71 -4.20 -0.01
CA VAL A 26 -1.36 -4.70 1.19
C VAL A 26 -1.75 -3.53 2.08
N THR A 27 -3.01 -3.49 2.47
CA THR A 27 -3.50 -2.53 3.46
C THR A 27 -3.01 -2.89 4.86
N SER A 28 -2.99 -1.93 5.78
CA SER A 28 -2.62 -2.15 7.18
C SER A 28 -3.49 -3.20 7.90
N SER A 29 -4.69 -3.47 7.38
CA SER A 29 -5.60 -4.52 7.90
C SER A 29 -5.37 -5.90 7.27
N GLY A 30 -4.36 -6.05 6.40
CA GLY A 30 -4.03 -7.32 5.74
C GLY A 30 -4.82 -7.61 4.47
N ILE A 31 -5.60 -6.67 3.94
CA ILE A 31 -6.30 -6.84 2.66
C ILE A 31 -5.29 -6.67 1.52
N LEU A 32 -5.19 -7.69 0.67
CA LEU A 32 -4.41 -7.66 -0.57
C LEU A 32 -5.29 -7.15 -1.72
N GLY A 33 -4.71 -6.32 -2.57
CA GLY A 33 -5.38 -5.89 -3.78
C GLY A 33 -4.46 -5.16 -4.74
N ARG A 34 -4.95 -4.99 -5.97
CA ARG A 34 -4.25 -4.26 -7.02
C ARG A 34 -4.76 -2.85 -7.14
N ILE A 35 -3.87 -1.87 -7.27
CA ILE A 35 -4.28 -0.48 -7.48
C ILE A 35 -4.92 -0.32 -8.86
N SER A 36 -6.21 -0.04 -8.89
CA SER A 36 -6.97 0.28 -10.11
C SER A 36 -6.97 1.79 -10.39
N LYS A 37 -7.11 2.62 -9.35
CA LYS A 37 -7.16 4.08 -9.47
C LYS A 37 -6.54 4.77 -8.25
N ILE A 38 -5.91 5.92 -8.47
CA ILE A 38 -5.43 6.81 -7.42
C ILE A 38 -6.05 8.18 -7.66
N GLU A 39 -6.68 8.74 -6.63
CA GLU A 39 -7.30 10.07 -6.61
C GLU A 39 -6.87 10.78 -5.34
N ASP A 40 -5.85 11.64 -5.43
CA ASP A 40 -5.28 12.39 -4.32
C ASP A 40 -4.97 11.53 -3.08
N SER A 41 -5.89 11.52 -2.11
CA SER A 41 -5.79 10.82 -0.83
C SER A 41 -6.51 9.46 -0.81
N ILE A 42 -7.21 9.10 -1.88
CA ILE A 42 -7.99 7.87 -2.00
C ILE A 42 -7.38 6.96 -3.07
N VAL A 43 -7.28 5.69 -2.75
CA VAL A 43 -6.83 4.63 -3.66
C VAL A 43 -7.95 3.63 -3.82
N THR A 44 -8.24 3.26 -5.06
CA THR A 44 -9.19 2.20 -5.41
C THR A 44 -8.40 0.92 -5.64
N LEU A 45 -8.68 -0.09 -4.83
CA LEU A 45 -8.07 -1.41 -4.92
C LEU A 45 -9.07 -2.40 -5.52
N GLU A 46 -8.62 -3.18 -6.49
CA GLU A 46 -9.30 -4.38 -6.96
C GLU A 46 -8.86 -5.56 -6.09
N VAL A 47 -9.79 -6.17 -5.37
CA VAL A 47 -9.52 -7.28 -4.44
C VAL A 47 -10.03 -8.62 -4.98
N SER A 48 -10.88 -8.58 -6.00
CA SER A 48 -11.43 -9.73 -6.71
C SER A 48 -11.98 -9.25 -8.05
N PRO A 49 -12.23 -10.12 -9.06
CA PRO A 49 -12.77 -9.69 -10.34
C PRO A 49 -14.05 -8.87 -10.18
N LYS A 50 -14.02 -7.62 -10.67
CA LYS A 50 -15.13 -6.64 -10.58
C LYS A 50 -15.49 -6.19 -9.15
N VAL A 51 -14.66 -6.50 -8.14
CA VAL A 51 -14.85 -6.04 -6.76
C VAL A 51 -13.77 -5.00 -6.43
N TYR A 52 -14.23 -3.76 -6.24
CA TYR A 52 -13.38 -2.62 -5.94
C TYR A 52 -13.71 -2.07 -4.55
N ILE A 53 -12.67 -1.74 -3.79
CA ILE A 53 -12.77 -1.04 -2.50
C ILE A 53 -12.01 0.28 -2.57
N ARG A 54 -12.52 1.29 -1.88
CA ARG A 54 -11.87 2.58 -1.75
C ARG A 54 -11.26 2.67 -0.37
N VAL A 55 -9.96 2.91 -0.33
CA VAL A 55 -9.21 3.07 0.91
C VAL A 55 -8.44 4.38 0.87
N THR A 56 -8.10 4.90 2.03
CA THR A 56 -7.20 6.06 2.11
C THR A 56 -5.78 5.65 1.79
N LYS A 57 -5.01 6.54 1.16
CA LYS A 57 -3.62 6.30 0.76
C LYS A 57 -2.72 5.95 1.96
N ASN A 58 -3.02 6.51 3.13
CA ASN A 58 -2.32 6.23 4.38
C ASN A 58 -2.59 4.82 4.94
N ALA A 59 -3.63 4.13 4.48
CA ALA A 59 -3.98 2.78 4.90
C ALA A 59 -3.18 1.70 4.18
N ILE A 60 -2.35 2.04 3.20
CA ILE A 60 -1.49 1.08 2.50
C ILE A 60 -0.18 0.92 3.28
N SER A 61 0.16 -0.31 3.65
CA SER A 61 1.35 -0.62 4.45
C SER A 61 2.52 -0.99 3.56
N LYS A 62 3.62 -0.22 3.66
CA LYS A 62 4.88 -0.52 2.98
C LYS A 62 5.41 -1.89 3.40
N GLU A 63 5.54 -2.10 4.70
CA GLU A 63 6.13 -3.31 5.29
C GLU A 63 5.35 -4.57 4.88
N LEU A 64 4.02 -4.55 4.97
CA LEU A 64 3.21 -5.71 4.58
C LEU A 64 3.28 -5.97 3.07
N THR A 65 3.32 -4.90 2.26
CA THR A 65 3.45 -5.03 0.80
C THR A 65 4.80 -5.65 0.42
N GLU A 66 5.89 -5.17 1.01
CA GLU A 66 7.23 -5.72 0.79
C GLU A 66 7.33 -7.18 1.24
N ASN A 67 6.79 -7.52 2.41
CA ASN A 67 6.83 -8.89 2.93
C ASN A 67 6.05 -9.88 2.06
N VAL A 68 4.85 -9.50 1.59
CA VAL A 68 4.05 -10.38 0.72
C VAL A 68 4.73 -10.57 -0.64
N ASN A 69 5.26 -9.50 -1.24
CA ASN A 69 5.96 -9.61 -2.51
C ASN A 69 7.22 -10.48 -2.39
N ALA A 70 7.99 -10.31 -1.31
CA ALA A 70 9.16 -11.16 -1.04
C ALA A 70 8.81 -12.64 -0.83
N THR A 71 7.60 -12.95 -0.32
CA THR A 71 7.13 -14.33 -0.13
C THR A 71 6.66 -14.97 -1.45
N ILE A 72 6.18 -14.17 -2.40
CA ILE A 72 5.72 -14.67 -3.72
C ILE A 72 6.91 -14.96 -4.64
N GLU A 73 8.03 -14.24 -4.49
CA GLU A 73 9.24 -14.40 -5.29
C GLU A 73 10.21 -15.48 -4.78
N SER A 74 9.95 -16.06 -3.60
CA SER A 74 10.74 -17.12 -2.96
C SER A 74 10.10 -18.50 -3.12
#